data_AF-A0A957NRV1-F1
#
_entry.id   AF-A0A957NRV1-F1
#
_cell.length_a   1.000
_cell.length_b   1.000
_cell.length_c   1.000
_cell.angle_alpha   90.00
_cell.angle_beta   90.00
_cell.angle_gamma   90.00
#
_symmetry.space_group_name_H-M   'P 1'
#
loop_
_entity.id
_entity.type
_entity.pdbx_description
1 polymer ?
#
loop_
_entity_poly.entity_id
_entity_poly.type
_entity_poly.pdbx_seq_one_letter_code
_entity_poly.pdbx_strand_id
1 'polypeptide(L)'
;TGLQLARQWENSDSPVHNEWMLARVRLAEGDVTGAAVQLTQTITFMEEAKFTRHLDEIVATQVLTLLAQGEIATAGALAKEHDLPLSQARVHLAQGDSHTALSLLTAARQMVTTQQQTIQRLQIMVLQAVALNAAGETEQALQCLGETLVLTEPHGFMRLWLDEGPIMAQLLGNLQLLGVVQGKSADYLDKLLRAFAAVPPITTPVAAPSAQPLAEPLSDREMEVLHLIAAGHKNQEIANELFFSLNTVRYHTKNLFGKLNVNKRTQAVAKAQALGLI
;
A
#
# COMPACT_ATOMS: atom_id res chain seq x y z
N THR A 1 -0.42 -12.72 -31.00
CA THR A 1 0.57 -12.61 -29.90
C THR A 1 1.65 -11.63 -30.33
N GLY A 2 1.78 -10.49 -29.63
CA GLY A 2 2.79 -9.46 -29.93
C GLY A 2 4.23 -10.00 -29.97
N LEU A 3 4.50 -11.05 -29.18
CA LEU A 3 5.74 -11.83 -29.16
C LEU A 3 6.18 -12.41 -30.51
N GLN A 4 5.25 -12.70 -31.44
CA GLN A 4 5.62 -13.28 -32.75
C GLN A 4 6.02 -12.22 -33.79
N LEU A 5 5.54 -10.98 -33.63
CA LEU A 5 5.92 -9.81 -34.44
C LEU A 5 7.23 -9.17 -33.95
N ALA A 6 7.57 -9.33 -32.67
CA ALA A 6 8.82 -8.83 -32.07
C ALA A 6 10.09 -9.44 -32.69
N ARG A 7 10.01 -10.66 -33.25
CA ARG A 7 11.14 -11.32 -33.93
C ARG A 7 11.60 -10.62 -35.21
N GLN A 8 10.83 -9.69 -35.76
CA GLN A 8 11.24 -8.92 -36.95
C GLN A 8 11.96 -7.59 -36.61
N TRP A 9 12.04 -7.20 -35.34
CA TRP A 9 12.55 -5.88 -34.90
C TRP A 9 13.80 -6.05 -34.02
N GLU A 10 14.87 -6.54 -34.64
CA GLU A 10 16.11 -7.06 -34.04
C GLU A 10 16.97 -6.06 -33.22
N ASN A 11 16.50 -4.84 -32.92
CA ASN A 11 17.30 -3.82 -32.22
C ASN A 11 16.51 -2.89 -31.28
N SER A 12 15.29 -3.24 -30.87
CA SER A 12 14.51 -2.41 -29.94
C SER A 12 14.11 -3.19 -28.70
N ASP A 13 14.43 -2.67 -27.51
CA ASP A 13 13.93 -3.16 -26.20
C ASP A 13 12.42 -2.92 -26.00
N SER A 14 11.76 -2.32 -26.99
CA SER A 14 10.33 -1.97 -26.92
C SER A 14 9.42 -3.15 -26.58
N PRO A 15 9.63 -4.39 -27.10
CA PRO A 15 8.82 -5.54 -26.72
C PRO A 15 8.97 -5.89 -25.23
N VAL A 16 10.20 -5.93 -24.70
CA VAL A 16 10.47 -6.23 -23.29
C VAL A 16 9.78 -5.20 -22.38
N HIS A 17 9.95 -3.92 -22.71
CA HIS A 17 9.32 -2.84 -21.96
C HIS A 17 7.78 -2.94 -21.97
N ASN A 18 7.18 -3.22 -23.13
CA ASN A 18 5.73 -3.32 -23.26
C ASN A 18 5.16 -4.53 -22.49
N GLU A 19 5.80 -5.69 -22.59
CA GLU A 19 5.37 -6.91 -21.89
C GLU A 19 5.53 -6.77 -20.37
N TRP A 20 6.60 -6.12 -19.90
CA TRP A 20 6.77 -5.74 -18.50
C TRP A 20 5.66 -4.79 -18.02
N MET A 21 5.36 -3.74 -18.78
CA MET A 21 4.29 -2.80 -18.44
C MET A 21 2.93 -3.49 -18.36
N LEU A 22 2.65 -4.45 -19.25
CA LEU A 22 1.44 -5.25 -19.19
C LEU A 22 1.38 -6.12 -17.92
N ALA A 23 2.50 -6.76 -17.54
CA ALA A 23 2.55 -7.53 -16.30
C ALA A 23 2.27 -6.66 -15.06
N ARG A 24 2.81 -5.43 -15.02
CA ARG A 24 2.49 -4.45 -13.97
C ARG A 24 1.02 -4.09 -13.94
N VAL A 25 0.37 -3.95 -15.10
CA VAL A 25 -1.07 -3.63 -15.16
C VAL A 25 -1.89 -4.80 -14.61
N ARG A 26 -1.62 -6.03 -15.06
CA ARG A 26 -2.27 -7.24 -14.55
C ARG A 26 -2.15 -7.37 -13.04
N LEU A 27 -0.96 -7.13 -12.49
CA LEU A 27 -0.73 -7.19 -11.04
C LEU A 27 -1.62 -6.19 -10.29
N ALA A 28 -1.76 -4.97 -10.81
CA ALA A 28 -2.61 -3.94 -10.20
C ALA A 28 -4.12 -4.21 -10.36
N GLU A 29 -4.51 -4.98 -11.37
CA GLU A 29 -5.87 -5.50 -11.53
C GLU A 29 -6.14 -6.73 -10.65
N GLY A 30 -5.13 -7.24 -9.94
CA GLY A 30 -5.22 -8.44 -9.11
C GLY A 30 -5.04 -9.75 -9.87
N ASP A 31 -4.73 -9.72 -11.17
CA ASP A 31 -4.34 -10.89 -11.97
C ASP A 31 -2.87 -11.27 -11.68
N VAL A 32 -2.62 -11.74 -10.46
CA VAL A 32 -1.29 -12.11 -9.97
C VAL A 32 -0.71 -13.28 -10.79
N THR A 33 -1.56 -14.24 -11.16
CA THR A 33 -1.12 -15.44 -11.92
C THR A 33 -0.74 -15.06 -13.34
N GLY A 34 -1.55 -14.24 -14.03
CA GLY A 34 -1.22 -13.75 -15.36
C GLY A 34 0.00 -12.84 -15.36
N ALA A 35 0.18 -12.01 -14.32
CA ALA A 35 1.40 -11.22 -14.15
C ALA A 35 2.64 -12.12 -14.00
N ALA A 36 2.58 -13.18 -13.18
CA ALA A 36 3.68 -14.12 -12.99
C ALA A 36 4.11 -14.81 -14.29
N VAL A 37 3.14 -15.38 -15.03
CA VAL A 37 3.41 -16.04 -16.32
C VAL A 37 4.04 -15.08 -17.32
N GLN A 38 3.52 -13.85 -17.38
CA GLN A 38 4.03 -12.80 -18.28
C GLN A 38 5.46 -12.40 -17.93
N LEU A 39 5.78 -12.25 -16.64
CA LEU A 39 7.12 -11.91 -16.19
C LEU A 39 8.12 -13.01 -16.48
N THR A 40 7.77 -14.29 -16.24
CA THR A 40 8.63 -15.42 -16.58
C THR A 40 8.98 -15.42 -18.07
N GLN A 41 7.98 -15.25 -18.94
CA GLN A 41 8.21 -15.16 -20.40
C GLN A 41 9.09 -13.97 -20.78
N THR A 42 8.88 -12.82 -20.14
CA THR A 42 9.66 -11.60 -20.39
C THR A 42 11.13 -11.80 -19.99
N ILE A 43 11.39 -12.38 -18.81
CA ILE A 43 12.74 -12.64 -18.31
C ILE A 43 13.46 -13.66 -19.20
N THR A 44 12.82 -14.78 -19.55
CA THR A 44 13.42 -15.79 -20.45
C THR A 44 13.80 -15.17 -21.80
N PHE A 45 12.93 -14.34 -22.37
CA PHE A 45 13.23 -13.64 -23.63
C PHE A 45 14.39 -12.65 -23.47
N MET A 46 14.46 -11.91 -22.37
CA MET A 46 15.58 -10.99 -22.09
C MET A 46 16.91 -11.73 -21.97
N GLU A 47 16.93 -12.87 -21.28
CA GLU A 47 18.13 -13.69 -21.11
C GLU A 47 18.61 -14.26 -22.46
N GLU A 48 17.69 -14.80 -23.25
CA GLU A 48 17.97 -15.31 -24.61
C GLU A 48 18.52 -14.21 -25.53
N ALA A 49 17.93 -13.01 -25.46
CA ALA A 49 18.32 -11.86 -26.26
C ALA A 49 19.47 -11.03 -25.66
N LYS A 50 19.96 -11.40 -24.46
CA LYS A 50 21.00 -10.68 -23.69
C LYS A 50 20.69 -9.20 -23.43
N PHE A 51 19.41 -8.86 -23.28
CA PHE A 51 19.01 -7.51 -22.91
C PHE A 51 19.09 -7.32 -21.39
N THR A 52 19.80 -6.29 -20.96
CA THR A 52 19.96 -5.96 -19.53
C THR A 52 19.23 -4.67 -19.12
N ARG A 53 18.70 -3.92 -20.09
CA ARG A 53 17.92 -2.73 -19.82
C ARG A 53 16.59 -3.11 -19.16
N HIS A 54 16.17 -2.34 -18.16
CA HIS A 54 14.96 -2.55 -17.36
C HIS A 54 14.95 -3.79 -16.45
N LEU A 55 16.10 -4.46 -16.28
CA LEU A 55 16.18 -5.68 -15.47
C LEU A 55 15.70 -5.44 -14.04
N ASP A 56 16.18 -4.37 -13.40
CA ASP A 56 15.83 -4.04 -12.01
C ASP A 56 14.32 -3.77 -11.85
N GLU A 57 13.70 -3.08 -12.80
CA GLU A 57 12.26 -2.80 -12.75
C GLU A 57 11.41 -4.06 -12.96
N ILE A 58 11.88 -4.98 -13.81
CA ILE A 58 11.23 -6.27 -14.06
C ILE A 58 11.35 -7.17 -12.84
N VAL A 59 12.55 -7.29 -12.27
CA VAL A 59 12.81 -8.05 -11.04
C VAL A 59 12.02 -7.45 -9.87
N ALA A 60 11.94 -6.12 -9.73
CA ALA A 60 11.10 -5.49 -8.71
C ALA A 60 9.62 -5.85 -8.87
N THR A 61 9.13 -5.98 -10.11
CA THR A 61 7.75 -6.41 -10.37
C THR A 61 7.55 -7.90 -10.06
N GLN A 62 8.57 -8.73 -10.31
CA GLN A 62 8.57 -10.14 -9.92
C GLN A 62 8.54 -10.29 -8.39
N VAL A 63 9.31 -9.50 -7.64
CA VAL A 63 9.25 -9.47 -6.17
C VAL A 63 7.83 -9.13 -5.71
N LEU A 64 7.20 -8.08 -6.25
CA LEU A 64 5.82 -7.73 -5.91
C LEU A 64 4.83 -8.86 -6.20
N THR A 65 5.03 -9.56 -7.32
CA THR A 65 4.18 -10.70 -7.71
C THR A 65 4.34 -11.86 -6.73
N LEU A 66 5.57 -12.20 -6.34
CA LEU A 66 5.87 -13.23 -5.33
C LEU A 66 5.26 -12.86 -3.97
N LEU A 67 5.37 -11.60 -3.55
CA LEU A 67 4.74 -11.12 -2.32
C LEU A 67 3.21 -11.28 -2.37
N ALA A 68 2.58 -10.97 -3.51
CA ALA A 68 1.14 -11.16 -3.70
C ALA A 68 0.72 -12.65 -3.71
N GLN A 69 1.62 -13.56 -4.07
CA GLN A 69 1.43 -15.02 -3.98
C GLN A 69 1.70 -15.57 -2.58
N GLY A 70 2.23 -14.76 -1.65
CA GLY A 70 2.64 -15.20 -0.32
C GLY A 70 4.03 -15.84 -0.26
N GLU A 71 4.79 -15.82 -1.36
CA GLU A 71 6.14 -16.38 -1.46
C GLU A 71 7.22 -15.41 -0.91
N ILE A 72 7.08 -15.04 0.37
CA ILE A 72 7.90 -14.00 1.01
C ILE A 72 9.39 -14.37 1.04
N ALA A 73 9.74 -15.65 1.24
CA ALA A 73 11.13 -16.10 1.29
C ALA A 73 11.82 -15.97 -0.08
N THR A 74 11.16 -16.43 -1.15
CA THR A 74 11.63 -16.32 -2.53
C THR A 74 11.78 -14.84 -2.93
N ALA A 75 10.77 -14.02 -2.60
CA ALA A 75 10.80 -12.59 -2.82
C ALA A 75 11.99 -11.90 -2.13
N GLY A 76 12.29 -12.30 -0.88
CA GLY A 76 13.41 -11.77 -0.10
C GLY A 76 14.77 -12.14 -0.69
N ALA A 77 14.96 -13.39 -1.13
CA ALA A 77 16.19 -13.82 -1.78
C ALA A 77 16.44 -13.01 -3.06
N LEU A 78 15.42 -12.91 -3.91
CA LEU A 78 15.50 -12.19 -5.19
C LEU A 78 15.78 -10.69 -5.00
N ALA A 79 15.11 -10.04 -4.05
CA ALA A 79 15.32 -8.62 -3.76
C ALA A 79 16.73 -8.31 -3.23
N LYS A 80 17.34 -9.27 -2.52
CA LYS A 80 18.71 -9.15 -2.01
C LYS A 80 19.76 -9.42 -3.09
N GLU A 81 19.53 -10.42 -3.92
CA GLU A 81 20.41 -10.79 -5.03
C GLU A 81 20.64 -9.61 -6.00
N HIS A 82 19.58 -8.87 -6.30
CA HIS A 82 19.63 -7.71 -7.21
C HIS A 82 19.83 -6.36 -6.51
N ASP A 83 20.12 -6.34 -5.21
CA ASP A 83 20.31 -5.12 -4.41
C ASP A 83 19.19 -4.07 -4.61
N LEU A 84 17.93 -4.51 -4.47
CA LEU A 84 16.75 -3.67 -4.68
C LEU A 84 16.18 -3.16 -3.34
N PRO A 85 16.57 -1.98 -2.82
CA PRO A 85 16.22 -1.55 -1.47
C PRO A 85 14.72 -1.37 -1.24
N LEU A 86 13.97 -0.89 -2.24
CA LEU A 86 12.51 -0.75 -2.14
C LEU A 86 11.84 -2.13 -2.08
N SER A 87 12.34 -3.10 -2.86
CA SER A 87 11.84 -4.47 -2.84
C SER A 87 12.16 -5.17 -1.52
N GLN A 88 13.36 -4.97 -0.97
CA GLN A 88 13.73 -5.48 0.35
C GLN A 88 12.84 -4.88 1.45
N ALA A 89 12.57 -3.58 1.42
CA ALA A 89 11.66 -2.93 2.36
C ALA A 89 10.23 -3.51 2.29
N ARG A 90 9.70 -3.78 1.08
CA ARG A 90 8.38 -4.45 0.92
C ARG A 90 8.37 -5.87 1.49
N VAL A 91 9.46 -6.61 1.34
CA VAL A 91 9.61 -7.95 1.95
C VAL A 91 9.55 -7.85 3.47
N HIS A 92 10.28 -6.91 4.07
CA HIS A 92 10.24 -6.68 5.53
C HIS A 92 8.84 -6.27 6.01
N LEU A 93 8.12 -5.43 5.26
CA LEU A 93 6.73 -5.09 5.57
C LEU A 93 5.81 -6.31 5.50
N ALA A 94 5.98 -7.18 4.51
CA ALA A 94 5.21 -8.43 4.41
C ALA A 94 5.53 -9.41 5.56
N GLN A 95 6.74 -9.33 6.13
CA GLN A 95 7.15 -10.09 7.32
C GLN A 95 6.67 -9.47 8.64
N GLY A 96 6.09 -8.27 8.60
CA GLY A 96 5.69 -7.50 9.79
C GLY A 96 6.84 -6.73 10.45
N ASP A 97 8.04 -6.71 9.86
CA ASP A 97 9.19 -5.96 10.37
C ASP A 97 9.21 -4.53 9.81
N SER A 98 8.30 -3.70 10.30
CA SER A 98 8.14 -2.31 9.88
C SER A 98 9.34 -1.43 10.25
N HIS A 99 10.06 -1.74 11.33
CA HIS A 99 11.22 -0.97 11.78
C HIS A 99 12.40 -1.15 10.82
N THR A 100 12.72 -2.38 10.42
CA THR A 100 13.80 -2.63 9.45
C THR A 100 13.45 -2.03 8.08
N ALA A 101 12.19 -2.17 7.64
CA ALA A 101 11.73 -1.53 6.41
C ALA A 101 11.93 0.01 6.45
N LEU A 102 11.55 0.66 7.56
CA LEU A 102 11.70 2.10 7.71
C LEU A 102 13.17 2.54 7.74
N SER A 103 14.04 1.78 8.40
CA SER A 103 15.49 2.03 8.43
C SER A 103 16.10 1.98 7.04
N LEU A 104 15.80 0.93 6.26
CA LEU A 104 16.26 0.75 4.88
C LEU A 104 15.80 1.91 3.99
N LEU A 105 14.51 2.28 4.07
CA LEU A 105 13.96 3.37 3.27
C LEU A 105 14.55 4.73 3.63
N THR A 106 14.84 4.95 4.91
CA THR A 106 15.50 6.18 5.37
C THR A 106 16.92 6.29 4.82
N ALA A 107 17.69 5.20 4.86
CA ALA A 107 19.02 5.15 4.24
C ALA A 107 18.93 5.38 2.72
N ALA A 108 18.02 4.68 2.03
CA ALA A 108 17.81 4.83 0.59
C ALA A 108 17.43 6.28 0.19
N ARG A 109 16.61 6.96 1.00
CA ARG A 109 16.24 8.37 0.76
C ARG A 109 17.43 9.31 0.87
N GLN A 110 18.38 9.06 1.78
CA GLN A 110 19.58 9.88 1.94
C GLN A 110 20.56 9.74 0.78
N MET A 111 20.59 8.57 0.13
CA MET A 111 21.46 8.30 -1.02
C MET A 111 20.96 8.97 -2.31
N VAL A 112 19.69 9.38 -2.35
CA VAL A 112 19.08 10.08 -3.48
C VAL A 112 19.35 11.58 -3.40
N THR A 113 20.36 12.05 -4.14
CA THR A 113 20.89 13.42 -4.05
C THR A 113 20.72 14.28 -5.32
N THR A 114 20.28 13.70 -6.44
CA THR A 114 20.20 14.41 -7.74
C THR A 114 18.78 14.57 -8.28
N GLN A 115 18.59 15.57 -9.15
CA GLN A 115 17.29 15.92 -9.75
C GLN A 115 16.68 14.79 -10.59
N GLN A 116 17.52 13.93 -11.18
CA GLN A 116 17.09 12.77 -11.98
C GLN A 116 16.49 11.64 -11.12
N GLN A 117 16.81 11.60 -9.83
CA GLN A 117 16.30 10.62 -8.87
C GLN A 117 14.98 11.08 -8.20
N THR A 118 14.34 12.13 -8.71
CA THR A 118 13.11 12.67 -8.13
C THR A 118 11.99 11.63 -8.06
N ILE A 119 11.82 10.79 -9.09
CA ILE A 119 10.79 9.73 -9.10
C ILE A 119 11.11 8.66 -8.05
N GLN A 120 12.37 8.21 -7.97
CA GLN A 120 12.81 7.24 -6.97
C GLN A 120 12.61 7.77 -5.54
N ARG A 121 12.90 9.05 -5.31
CA ARG A 121 12.63 9.71 -4.02
C ARG A 121 11.15 9.66 -3.66
N LEU A 122 10.26 9.93 -4.62
CA LEU A 122 8.81 9.89 -4.40
C LEU A 122 8.32 8.45 -4.11
N GLN A 123 8.85 7.45 -4.82
CA GLN A 123 8.56 6.04 -4.54
C GLN A 123 8.98 5.65 -3.12
N ILE A 124 10.17 6.10 -2.69
CA ILE A 124 10.65 5.87 -1.31
C ILE A 124 9.71 6.55 -0.31
N MET A 125 9.31 7.80 -0.54
CA MET A 125 8.40 8.53 0.38
C MET A 125 7.04 7.85 0.53
N VAL A 126 6.46 7.36 -0.58
CA VAL A 126 5.19 6.62 -0.53
C VAL A 126 5.34 5.32 0.27
N LEU A 127 6.41 4.56 0.04
CA LEU A 127 6.64 3.33 0.78
C LEU A 127 7.01 3.59 2.26
N GLN A 128 7.67 4.71 2.56
CA GLN A 128 7.91 5.18 3.94
C GLN A 128 6.61 5.43 4.67
N ALA A 129 5.60 6.02 4.04
CA ALA A 129 4.30 6.22 4.66
C ALA A 129 3.62 4.88 5.02
N VAL A 130 3.75 3.87 4.16
CA VAL A 130 3.26 2.51 4.46
C VAL A 130 4.00 1.93 5.67
N ALA A 131 5.34 2.05 5.70
CA ALA A 131 6.15 1.56 6.81
C ALA A 131 5.85 2.27 8.13
N LEU A 132 5.69 3.60 8.12
CA LEU A 132 5.31 4.41 9.28
C LEU A 132 3.95 3.98 9.83
N ASN A 133 2.96 3.76 8.96
CA ASN A 133 1.66 3.25 9.39
C ASN A 133 1.76 1.85 10.01
N ALA A 134 2.56 0.96 9.41
CA ALA A 134 2.79 -0.38 9.95
C ALA A 134 3.57 -0.38 11.28
N ALA A 135 4.36 0.66 11.55
CA ALA A 135 5.02 0.90 12.83
C ALA A 135 4.11 1.56 13.88
N GLY A 136 2.87 1.92 13.52
CA GLY A 136 1.92 2.64 14.38
C GLY A 136 2.08 4.17 14.36
N GLU A 137 3.05 4.71 13.63
CA GLU A 137 3.35 6.14 13.50
C GLU A 137 2.44 6.83 12.46
N THR A 138 1.13 6.71 12.67
CA THR A 138 0.10 7.11 11.69
C THR A 138 0.15 8.60 11.35
N GLU A 139 0.43 9.47 12.32
CA GLU A 139 0.51 10.91 12.09
C GLU A 139 1.66 11.26 11.12
N GLN A 140 2.84 10.68 11.33
CA GLN A 140 3.98 10.85 10.43
C GLN A 140 3.71 10.23 9.05
N ALA A 141 3.00 9.10 9.00
CA ALA A 141 2.57 8.52 7.73
C ALA A 141 1.69 9.49 6.94
N LEU A 142 0.67 10.08 7.58
CA LEU A 142 -0.26 11.03 6.94
C LEU A 142 0.43 12.34 6.54
N GLN A 143 1.35 12.85 7.36
CA GLN A 143 2.18 13.99 6.99
C GLN A 143 3.03 13.69 5.76
N CYS A 144 3.71 12.53 5.74
CA CYS A 144 4.53 12.09 4.62
C CYS A 144 3.71 11.98 3.32
N LEU A 145 2.48 11.45 3.40
CA LEU A 145 1.56 11.37 2.26
C LEU A 145 1.12 12.75 1.78
N GLY A 146 0.81 13.67 2.69
CA GLY A 146 0.44 15.05 2.36
C GLY A 146 1.56 15.78 1.59
N GLU A 147 2.80 15.67 2.08
CA GLU A 147 3.99 16.22 1.40
C GLU A 147 4.16 15.60 0.01
N THR A 148 4.02 14.28 -0.09
CA THR A 148 4.20 13.54 -1.35
C THR A 148 3.11 13.85 -2.38
N LEU A 149 1.86 14.10 -1.93
CA LEU A 149 0.77 14.53 -2.80
C LEU A 149 1.04 15.88 -3.45
N VAL A 150 1.55 16.86 -2.69
CA VAL A 150 1.90 18.18 -3.24
C VAL A 150 2.98 18.07 -4.32
N LEU A 151 3.96 17.17 -4.15
CA LEU A 151 5.02 16.97 -5.14
C LEU A 151 4.56 16.21 -6.39
N THR A 152 3.57 15.32 -6.25
CA THR A 152 3.08 14.47 -7.35
C THR A 152 1.91 15.09 -8.11
N GLU A 153 1.14 16.01 -7.50
CA GLU A 153 -0.02 16.66 -8.11
C GLU A 153 0.29 17.31 -9.47
N PRO A 154 1.36 18.12 -9.63
CA PRO A 154 1.65 18.76 -10.91
C PRO A 154 1.96 17.78 -12.04
N HIS A 155 2.36 16.55 -11.69
CA HIS A 155 2.81 15.52 -12.62
C HIS A 155 1.75 14.44 -12.87
N GLY A 156 0.74 14.32 -11.99
CA GLY A 156 -0.32 13.32 -12.12
C GLY A 156 0.15 11.87 -12.03
N PHE A 157 1.18 11.57 -11.22
CA PHE A 157 1.76 10.23 -11.10
C PHE A 157 0.86 9.20 -10.39
N MET A 158 -0.16 8.69 -11.09
CA MET A 158 -1.14 7.75 -10.53
C MET A 158 -0.53 6.41 -10.10
N ARG A 159 0.29 5.78 -10.95
CA ARG A 159 0.83 4.42 -10.72
C ARG A 159 1.73 4.33 -9.48
N LEU A 160 2.42 5.42 -9.17
CA LEU A 160 3.25 5.52 -7.97
C LEU A 160 2.46 5.26 -6.68
N TRP A 161 1.16 5.57 -6.68
CA TRP A 161 0.26 5.30 -5.56
C TRP A 161 -0.45 3.95 -5.70
N LEU A 162 -0.98 3.66 -6.88
CA LEU A 162 -1.80 2.47 -7.14
C LEU A 162 -1.03 1.17 -6.95
N ASP A 163 0.26 1.16 -7.28
CA ASP A 163 1.10 -0.04 -7.22
C ASP A 163 1.35 -0.51 -5.76
N GLU A 164 1.16 0.34 -4.75
CA GLU A 164 1.21 -0.06 -3.34
C GLU A 164 -0.08 -0.75 -2.85
N GLY A 165 -1.15 -0.73 -3.65
CA GLY A 165 -2.33 -1.53 -3.42
C GLY A 165 -3.24 -1.06 -2.27
N PRO A 166 -3.99 -1.98 -1.63
CA PRO A 166 -5.10 -1.64 -0.73
C PRO A 166 -4.71 -0.80 0.49
N ILE A 167 -3.51 -1.01 1.03
CA ILE A 167 -3.02 -0.24 2.19
C ILE A 167 -2.89 1.24 1.86
N MET A 168 -2.47 1.57 0.63
CA MET A 168 -2.37 2.95 0.18
C MET A 168 -3.75 3.58 0.00
N ALA A 169 -4.71 2.83 -0.53
CA ALA A 169 -6.10 3.30 -0.65
C ALA A 169 -6.69 3.67 0.73
N GLN A 170 -6.43 2.84 1.75
CA GLN A 170 -6.85 3.12 3.13
C GLN A 170 -6.20 4.41 3.66
N LEU A 171 -4.88 4.54 3.51
CA LEU A 171 -4.12 5.70 3.98
C LEU A 171 -4.56 7.01 3.30
N LEU A 172 -4.76 7.00 1.99
CA LEU A 172 -5.27 8.15 1.24
C LEU A 172 -6.70 8.49 1.66
N GLY A 173 -7.54 7.48 1.92
CA GLY A 173 -8.89 7.69 2.45
C GLY A 173 -8.87 8.34 3.83
N ASN A 174 -7.93 7.94 4.70
CA ASN A 174 -7.73 8.57 6.00
C ASN A 174 -7.32 10.04 5.86
N LEU A 175 -6.38 10.31 4.96
CA LEU A 175 -5.92 11.67 4.69
C LEU A 175 -7.04 12.57 4.15
N GLN A 176 -7.91 12.04 3.28
CA GLN A 176 -9.08 12.76 2.77
C GLN A 176 -10.04 13.16 3.90
N LEU A 177 -10.29 12.26 4.85
CA LEU A 177 -11.20 12.51 5.97
C LEU A 177 -10.68 13.55 6.96
N LEU A 178 -9.36 13.69 7.06
CA LEU A 178 -8.77 14.73 7.90
C LEU A 178 -9.00 16.14 7.33
N GLY A 179 -9.28 16.28 6.03
CA GLY A 179 -9.53 17.57 5.39
C GLY A 179 -8.32 18.52 5.41
N VAL A 180 -7.11 17.97 5.60
CA VAL A 180 -5.85 18.76 5.66
C VAL A 180 -5.30 19.09 4.28
N VAL A 181 -5.69 18.33 3.25
CA VAL A 181 -5.30 18.58 1.85
C VAL A 181 -6.36 19.47 1.19
N GLN A 182 -5.93 20.57 0.55
CA GLN A 182 -6.82 21.55 -0.07
C GLN A 182 -6.39 21.87 -1.52
N GLY A 183 -7.28 22.51 -2.26
CA GLY A 183 -7.02 22.97 -3.63
C GLY A 183 -6.76 21.81 -4.59
N LYS A 184 -5.84 22.00 -5.54
CA LYS A 184 -5.55 21.01 -6.59
C LYS A 184 -5.11 19.65 -6.06
N SER A 185 -4.43 19.62 -4.92
CA SER A 185 -4.01 18.38 -4.27
C SER A 185 -5.20 17.58 -3.74
N ALA A 186 -6.31 18.23 -3.37
CA ALA A 186 -7.54 17.55 -2.98
C ALA A 186 -8.23 16.92 -4.21
N ASP A 187 -8.28 17.63 -5.33
CA ASP A 187 -8.80 17.09 -6.60
C ASP A 187 -7.98 15.90 -7.08
N TYR A 188 -6.65 15.96 -6.89
CA TYR A 188 -5.75 14.86 -7.22
C TYR A 188 -5.96 13.65 -6.29
N LEU A 189 -6.08 13.88 -4.98
CA LEU A 189 -6.43 12.85 -4.01
C LEU A 189 -7.74 12.13 -4.34
N ASP A 190 -8.77 12.90 -4.70
CA ASP A 190 -10.06 12.38 -5.15
C ASP A 190 -9.93 11.48 -6.40
N LYS A 191 -9.08 11.86 -7.37
CA LYS A 191 -8.81 11.06 -8.55
C LYS A 191 -8.12 9.74 -8.19
N LEU A 192 -7.14 9.77 -7.28
CA LEU A 192 -6.45 8.57 -6.80
C LEU A 192 -7.43 7.59 -6.16
N LEU A 193 -8.29 8.08 -5.25
CA LEU A 193 -9.27 7.25 -4.57
C LEU A 193 -10.32 6.66 -5.53
N ARG A 194 -10.75 7.41 -6.54
CA ARG A 194 -11.62 6.86 -7.60
C ARG A 194 -10.92 5.78 -8.42
N ALA A 195 -9.63 5.95 -8.72
CA ALA A 195 -8.87 4.94 -9.45
C ALA A 195 -8.73 3.63 -8.65
N PHE A 196 -8.56 3.70 -7.33
CA PHE A 196 -8.61 2.52 -6.46
C PHE A 196 -10.00 1.86 -6.45
N ALA A 197 -11.08 2.65 -6.45
CA ALA A 197 -12.45 2.12 -6.48
C ALA A 197 -12.88 1.54 -7.84
N ALA A 198 -12.23 1.95 -8.93
CA ALA A 198 -12.49 1.46 -10.28
C ALA A 198 -11.86 0.07 -10.53
N VAL A 199 -10.93 -0.36 -9.67
CA VAL A 199 -10.46 -1.76 -9.64
C VAL A 199 -11.53 -2.56 -8.90
N PRO A 200 -12.28 -3.45 -9.57
CA PRO A 200 -13.36 -4.18 -8.92
C PRO A 200 -12.77 -5.06 -7.79
N PRO A 201 -13.38 -5.09 -6.60
CA PRO A 201 -13.08 -6.15 -5.65
C PRO A 201 -13.49 -7.47 -6.32
N ILE A 202 -12.52 -8.33 -6.63
CA ILE A 202 -12.81 -9.74 -6.89
C ILE A 202 -13.27 -10.32 -5.56
N THR A 203 -14.57 -10.22 -5.35
CA THR A 203 -15.29 -10.81 -4.24
C THR A 203 -15.22 -12.33 -4.41
N THR A 204 -14.40 -12.98 -3.58
CA THR A 204 -14.68 -14.36 -3.21
C THR A 204 -15.98 -14.35 -2.40
N PRO A 205 -17.02 -15.09 -2.83
CA PRO A 205 -18.26 -15.16 -2.07
C PRO A 205 -18.04 -16.10 -0.89
N VAL A 206 -17.79 -15.54 0.29
CA VAL A 206 -17.97 -16.29 1.54
C VAL A 206 -19.29 -15.83 2.16
N ALA A 207 -20.23 -16.77 2.17
CA ALA A 207 -21.55 -16.65 2.75
C ALA A 207 -21.50 -16.26 4.24
N ALA A 208 -22.46 -15.46 4.67
CA ALA A 208 -22.85 -15.32 6.06
C ALA A 208 -24.10 -16.18 6.34
N PRO A 209 -24.53 -16.41 7.60
CA PRO A 209 -23.90 -16.05 8.87
C PRO A 209 -23.81 -17.22 9.87
N SER A 210 -22.72 -17.29 10.62
CA SER A 210 -22.72 -17.93 11.95
C SER A 210 -21.79 -17.12 12.85
N ALA A 211 -22.17 -16.94 14.11
CA ALA A 211 -21.44 -16.16 15.11
C ALA A 211 -19.92 -16.44 15.05
N GLN A 212 -19.16 -15.46 14.55
CA GLN A 212 -17.70 -15.54 14.49
C GLN A 212 -17.08 -14.38 15.29
N PRO A 213 -15.92 -14.63 15.92
CA PRO A 213 -15.04 -13.55 16.37
C PRO A 213 -14.74 -12.62 15.19
N LEU A 214 -14.46 -11.35 15.47
CA LEU A 214 -14.22 -10.31 14.46
C LEU A 214 -13.30 -10.84 13.34
N ALA A 215 -13.70 -10.61 12.08
CA ALA A 215 -12.92 -11.03 10.91
C ALA A 215 -11.49 -10.44 10.90
N GLU A 216 -11.31 -9.30 11.59
CA GLU A 216 -10.02 -8.73 11.94
C GLU A 216 -10.01 -8.38 13.44
N PRO A 217 -8.99 -8.81 14.21
CA PRO A 217 -8.88 -8.42 15.61
C PRO A 217 -8.69 -6.90 15.75
N LEU A 218 -9.24 -6.33 16.83
CA LEU A 218 -8.97 -4.94 17.19
C LEU A 218 -7.51 -4.81 17.61
N SER A 219 -6.85 -3.74 17.19
CA SER A 219 -5.53 -3.40 17.72
C SER A 219 -5.64 -2.95 19.18
N ASP A 220 -4.54 -3.00 19.93
CA ASP A 220 -4.50 -2.53 21.32
C ASP A 220 -5.00 -1.07 21.43
N ARG A 221 -4.68 -0.24 20.44
CA ARG A 221 -5.14 1.16 20.36
C ARG A 221 -6.62 1.29 20.08
N GLU A 222 -7.18 0.46 19.21
CA GLU A 222 -8.63 0.42 18.99
C GLU A 222 -9.37 -0.10 20.22
N MET A 223 -8.76 -1.01 20.98
CA MET A 223 -9.29 -1.52 22.24
C MET A 223 -9.30 -0.45 23.33
N GLU A 224 -8.22 0.31 23.51
CA GLU A 224 -8.17 1.46 24.43
C GLU A 224 -9.25 2.49 24.09
N VAL A 225 -9.38 2.84 22.80
CA VAL A 225 -10.42 3.76 22.32
C VAL A 225 -11.82 3.19 22.57
N LEU A 226 -12.05 1.89 22.37
CA LEU A 226 -13.34 1.24 22.64
C LEU A 226 -13.73 1.30 24.12
N HIS A 227 -12.79 1.09 25.05
CA HIS A 227 -13.04 1.20 26.49
C HIS A 227 -13.45 2.62 26.88
N LEU A 228 -12.72 3.64 26.41
CA LEU A 228 -13.07 5.03 26.65
C LEU A 228 -14.40 5.42 25.99
N ILE A 229 -14.69 4.82 24.83
CA ILE A 229 -15.98 4.99 24.16
C ILE A 229 -17.12 4.48 25.04
N ALA A 230 -16.95 3.30 25.63
CA ALA A 230 -17.91 2.66 26.53
C ALA A 230 -18.08 3.43 27.85
N ALA A 231 -17.00 4.04 28.36
CA ALA A 231 -17.03 4.94 29.52
C ALA A 231 -17.71 6.29 29.24
N GLY A 232 -18.07 6.58 27.98
CA GLY A 232 -18.82 7.79 27.60
C GLY A 232 -17.96 8.97 27.14
N HIS A 233 -16.64 8.81 27.00
CA HIS A 233 -15.71 9.89 26.66
C HIS A 233 -15.90 10.36 25.21
N LYS A 234 -16.12 11.65 24.99
CA LYS A 234 -16.15 12.25 23.65
C LYS A 234 -14.77 12.17 23.02
N ASN A 235 -14.69 12.25 21.68
CA ASN A 235 -13.41 12.12 20.98
C ASN A 235 -12.34 13.12 21.45
N GLN A 236 -12.74 14.31 21.93
CA GLN A 236 -11.81 15.28 22.52
C GLN A 236 -11.27 14.85 23.89
N GLU A 237 -12.10 14.20 24.71
CA GLU A 237 -11.70 13.67 26.02
C GLU A 237 -10.78 12.47 25.84
N ILE A 238 -11.12 11.56 24.91
CA ILE A 238 -10.26 10.45 24.50
C ILE A 238 -8.91 10.96 23.97
N ALA A 239 -8.92 12.04 23.20
CA ALA A 239 -7.70 12.64 22.65
C ALA A 239 -6.79 13.14 23.77
N ASN A 240 -7.37 13.82 24.75
CA ASN A 240 -6.62 14.31 25.91
C ASN A 240 -6.09 13.15 26.79
N GLU A 241 -6.89 12.10 26.97
CA GLU A 241 -6.57 10.96 27.85
C GLU A 241 -5.52 10.02 27.27
N LEU A 242 -5.56 9.79 25.95
CA LEU A 242 -4.56 8.99 25.23
C LEU A 242 -3.39 9.83 24.70
N PHE A 243 -3.34 11.13 25.01
CA PHE A 243 -2.36 12.09 24.48
C PHE A 243 -2.27 12.08 22.94
N PHE A 244 -3.43 11.94 22.29
CA PHE A 244 -3.59 11.91 20.85
C PHE A 244 -4.18 13.21 20.31
N SER A 245 -3.97 13.48 19.02
CA SER A 245 -4.76 14.51 18.35
C SER A 245 -6.24 14.06 18.24
N LEU A 246 -7.17 15.03 18.19
CA LEU A 246 -8.59 14.73 17.93
C LEU A 246 -8.79 13.91 16.64
N ASN A 247 -7.93 14.14 15.66
CA ASN A 247 -7.91 13.48 14.37
C ASN A 247 -7.49 12.00 14.49
N THR A 248 -6.48 11.71 15.30
CA THR A 248 -6.04 10.34 15.62
C THR A 248 -7.16 9.54 16.29
N VAL A 249 -7.91 10.16 17.21
CA VAL A 249 -9.06 9.49 17.84
C VAL A 249 -10.18 9.23 16.85
N ARG A 250 -10.48 10.18 15.95
CA ARG A 250 -11.48 9.98 14.89
C ARG A 250 -11.09 8.82 13.96
N TYR A 251 -9.81 8.69 13.65
CA TYR A 251 -9.27 7.59 12.87
C TYR A 251 -9.50 6.24 13.56
N HIS A 252 -9.04 6.07 14.79
CA HIS A 252 -9.24 4.83 15.54
C HIS A 252 -10.72 4.50 15.75
N THR A 253 -11.57 5.50 15.99
CA THR A 253 -13.03 5.31 16.12
C THR A 253 -13.64 4.79 14.81
N LYS A 254 -13.20 5.28 13.65
CA LYS A 254 -13.71 4.84 12.35
C LYS A 254 -13.27 3.41 12.03
N ASN A 255 -12.01 3.07 12.24
CA ASN A 255 -11.52 1.71 12.01
C ASN A 255 -12.19 0.70 12.95
N LEU A 256 -12.31 1.05 14.23
CA LEU A 256 -13.09 0.29 15.22
C LEU A 256 -14.52 0.02 14.72
N PHE A 257 -15.20 1.05 14.20
CA PHE A 257 -16.56 0.91 13.68
C PHE A 257 -16.63 0.04 12.41
N GLY A 258 -15.64 0.17 11.52
CA GLY A 258 -15.51 -0.68 10.34
C GLY A 258 -15.32 -2.15 10.71
N LYS A 259 -14.39 -2.46 11.63
CA LYS A 259 -14.13 -3.81 12.12
C LYS A 259 -15.32 -4.40 12.87
N LEU A 260 -16.01 -3.60 13.68
CA LEU A 260 -17.26 -3.99 14.33
C LEU A 260 -18.44 -4.02 13.34
N ASN A 261 -18.29 -3.57 12.09
CA ASN A 261 -19.37 -3.44 11.10
C ASN A 261 -20.60 -2.70 11.66
N VAL A 262 -20.36 -1.50 12.20
CA VAL A 262 -21.36 -0.60 12.79
C VAL A 262 -21.11 0.82 12.31
N ASN A 263 -22.14 1.67 12.36
CA ASN A 263 -22.03 3.07 11.91
C ASN A 263 -22.28 4.08 13.04
N LYS A 264 -22.66 3.61 14.23
CA LYS A 264 -22.97 4.46 15.38
C LYS A 264 -22.21 4.03 16.61
N ARG A 265 -21.81 5.02 17.40
CA ARG A 265 -21.10 4.83 18.67
C ARG A 265 -21.84 3.92 19.65
N THR A 266 -23.15 4.10 19.80
CA THR A 266 -23.98 3.24 20.65
C THR A 266 -24.06 1.80 20.15
N GLN A 267 -24.05 1.60 18.81
CA GLN A 267 -24.00 0.28 18.21
C GLN A 267 -22.64 -0.39 18.43
N ALA A 268 -21.54 0.37 18.39
CA ALA A 268 -20.21 -0.14 18.68
C ALA A 268 -20.10 -0.69 20.11
N VAL A 269 -20.59 0.05 21.10
CA VAL A 269 -20.62 -0.41 22.50
C VAL A 269 -21.48 -1.66 22.66
N ALA A 270 -22.71 -1.64 22.14
CA ALA A 270 -23.62 -2.79 22.24
C ALA A 270 -23.03 -4.05 21.57
N LYS A 271 -22.35 -3.90 20.43
CA LYS A 271 -21.71 -5.01 19.73
C LYS A 271 -20.47 -5.52 20.43
N ALA A 272 -19.66 -4.63 21.01
CA ALA A 272 -18.50 -5.01 21.81
C ALA A 272 -18.89 -5.80 23.07
N GLN A 273 -19.97 -5.41 23.75
CA GLN A 273 -20.54 -6.16 24.88
C GLN A 273 -21.05 -7.54 24.44
N ALA A 274 -21.77 -7.62 23.31
CA ALA A 274 -22.25 -8.89 22.77
C ALA A 274 -21.12 -9.85 22.38
N LEU A 275 -19.93 -9.31 22.05
CA LEU A 275 -18.73 -10.07 21.73
C LEU A 275 -17.82 -10.33 22.95
N GLY A 276 -18.17 -9.82 24.14
CA GLY A 276 -17.37 -10.00 25.36
C GLY A 276 -16.02 -9.27 25.37
N LEU A 277 -15.90 -8.18 24.61
CA LEU A 277 -14.67 -7.38 24.52
C LEU A 277 -14.54 -6.32 25.63
N ILE A 278 -15.67 -5.94 26.24
CA ILE A 278 -15.83 -4.96 27.33
C ILE A 278 -16.99 -5.37 28.24
#